data_AF-A0AAX1KEZ6-F1
#
_entry.id   AF-A0AAX1KEZ6-F1
#
_cell.length_a   1.000
_cell.length_b   1.000
_cell.length_c   1.000
_cell.angle_alpha   90.00
_cell.angle_beta   90.00
_cell.angle_gamma   90.00
#
_symmetry.space_group_name_H-M   'P 1'
#
loop_
_entity.id
_entity.type
_entity.pdbx_description
1 polymer ?
#
loop_
_entity_poly.entity_id
_entity_poly.type
_entity_poly.pdbx_seq_one_letter_code
_entity_poly.pdbx_strand_id
1 'polypeptide(L)'
;MKKINLRDLYPCYHSDLFVEVSDEVAAALAEAERMERNYIRRVYWNKAYFSLDAGDGIEHEALFVALSPCELYERKVTAQELRAALNALPDTQGRRVYAHYILGLSKTEIARAEGVAKSRVSESIERGLRNMEKFLKNTL
;
A
#
# COMPACT_ATOMS: atom_id res chain seq x y z
N MET A 1 -13.48 -26.34 46.93
CA MET A 1 -13.22 -24.92 47.27
C MET A 1 -11.73 -24.69 47.12
N LYS A 2 -11.34 -23.71 46.32
CA LYS A 2 -9.94 -23.38 46.03
C LYS A 2 -9.67 -21.94 46.46
N LYS A 3 -8.46 -21.70 46.94
CA LYS A 3 -7.98 -20.37 47.30
C LYS A 3 -7.24 -19.78 46.10
N ILE A 4 -7.70 -18.63 45.61
CA ILE A 4 -7.06 -17.89 44.51
C ILE A 4 -6.54 -16.55 45.04
N ASN A 5 -5.52 -16.00 44.39
CA ASN A 5 -5.06 -14.64 44.64
C ASN A 5 -5.62 -13.70 43.57
N LEU A 6 -6.33 -12.66 43.99
CA LEU A 6 -6.91 -11.69 43.04
C LEU A 6 -5.86 -10.82 42.36
N ARG A 7 -4.68 -10.64 42.97
CA ARG A 7 -3.54 -9.91 42.38
C ARG A 7 -3.09 -10.52 41.06
N ASP A 8 -3.14 -11.85 40.97
CA ASP A 8 -2.62 -12.59 39.81
C ASP A 8 -3.59 -12.55 38.62
N LEU A 9 -4.88 -12.25 38.87
CA LEU A 9 -5.94 -12.25 37.86
C LEU A 9 -6.32 -10.84 37.39
N TYR A 10 -6.19 -9.84 38.27
CA TYR A 10 -6.69 -8.49 38.02
C TYR A 10 -5.60 -7.44 38.28
N PRO A 11 -5.18 -6.68 37.26
CA PRO A 11 -4.13 -5.66 37.39
C PRO A 11 -4.43 -4.54 38.40
N CYS A 12 -5.69 -4.33 38.76
CA CYS A 12 -6.13 -3.29 39.70
C CYS A 12 -5.87 -3.64 41.18
N TYR A 13 -5.48 -4.88 41.50
CA TYR A 13 -5.08 -5.26 42.84
C TYR A 13 -3.56 -5.19 42.96
N HIS A 14 -3.06 -4.40 43.91
CA HIS A 14 -1.62 -4.22 44.16
C HIS A 14 -1.11 -4.98 45.40
N SER A 15 -2.02 -5.52 46.21
CA SER A 15 -1.73 -6.34 47.39
C SER A 15 -2.25 -7.76 47.21
N ASP A 16 -1.62 -8.70 47.91
CA ASP A 16 -2.06 -10.10 47.91
C ASP A 16 -3.39 -10.22 48.64
N LEU A 17 -4.43 -10.61 47.91
CA LEU A 17 -5.78 -10.81 48.43
C LEU A 17 -6.26 -12.20 48.06
N PHE A 18 -6.25 -13.08 49.05
CA PHE A 18 -6.67 -14.46 48.85
C PHE A 18 -8.16 -14.64 49.14
N VAL A 19 -8.88 -15.20 48.18
CA VAL A 19 -10.32 -15.47 48.28
C VAL A 19 -10.57 -16.95 48.04
N GLU A 20 -11.45 -17.54 48.84
CA GLU A 20 -11.95 -18.89 48.60
C GLU A 20 -13.11 -18.85 47.62
N VAL A 21 -13.00 -19.65 46.57
CA VAL A 21 -13.99 -19.77 45.49
C VAL A 21 -14.35 -21.24 45.27
N SER A 22 -15.53 -21.46 44.69
CA SER A 22 -15.95 -22.79 44.28
C SER A 22 -15.01 -23.35 43.20
N ASP A 23 -14.98 -24.67 43.08
CA ASP A 23 -14.11 -25.33 42.10
C ASP A 23 -14.54 -25.02 40.66
N GLU A 24 -15.84 -24.76 40.44
CA GLU A 24 -16.39 -24.31 39.16
C GLU A 24 -15.85 -22.93 38.76
N VAL A 25 -15.86 -21.96 39.69
CA VAL A 25 -15.35 -20.61 39.42
C VAL A 25 -13.84 -20.64 39.17
N ALA A 26 -13.10 -21.43 39.94
CA ALA A 26 -11.66 -21.59 39.72
C ALA A 26 -11.34 -22.23 38.36
N ALA A 27 -12.16 -23.19 37.91
CA ALA A 27 -12.01 -23.81 36.59
C ALA A 27 -12.34 -22.83 35.45
N ALA A 28 -13.39 -22.03 35.60
CA ALA A 28 -13.76 -21.00 34.62
C ALA A 28 -12.66 -19.95 34.44
N LEU A 29 -12.06 -19.48 35.54
CA LEU A 29 -10.93 -18.53 35.50
C LEU A 29 -9.70 -19.12 34.80
N ALA A 30 -9.37 -20.39 35.09
CA ALA A 30 -8.26 -21.06 34.44
C ALA A 30 -8.48 -21.32 32.93
N GLU A 31 -9.74 -21.46 32.50
CA GLU A 31 -10.08 -21.59 31.09
C GLU A 31 -10.03 -20.23 30.38
N ALA A 32 -10.52 -19.16 31.01
CA ALA A 32 -10.41 -17.80 30.50
C ALA A 32 -8.95 -17.41 30.24
N GLU A 33 -8.05 -17.70 31.18
CA GLU A 33 -6.62 -17.43 31.03
C GLU A 33 -6.01 -18.20 29.84
N ARG A 34 -6.42 -19.46 29.64
CA ARG A 34 -6.00 -20.25 28.47
C ARG A 34 -6.50 -19.66 27.16
N MET A 35 -7.77 -19.23 27.12
CA MET A 35 -8.36 -18.58 25.95
C MET A 35 -7.64 -17.28 25.61
N GLU A 36 -7.29 -16.47 26.60
CA GLU A 36 -6.57 -15.21 26.42
C GLU A 36 -5.15 -15.44 25.90
N ARG A 37 -4.40 -16.39 26.47
CA ARG A 37 -3.08 -16.79 25.93
C ARG A 37 -3.17 -17.29 24.49
N ASN A 38 -4.21 -18.05 24.14
CA ASN A 38 -4.45 -18.50 22.77
C ASN A 38 -4.83 -17.34 21.82
N TYR A 39 -5.58 -16.36 22.31
CA TYR A 39 -5.89 -15.14 21.56
C TYR A 39 -4.61 -14.34 21.27
N ILE A 40 -3.80 -14.04 22.29
CA ILE A 40 -2.54 -13.30 22.13
C ILE A 40 -1.61 -14.00 21.13
N ARG A 41 -1.48 -15.33 21.21
CA ARG A 41 -0.70 -16.12 20.23
C ARG A 41 -1.24 -15.99 18.80
N ARG A 42 -2.56 -16.02 18.61
CA ARG A 42 -3.19 -15.82 17.29
C ARG A 42 -2.95 -14.41 16.75
N VAL A 43 -3.05 -13.39 17.60
CA VAL A 43 -2.75 -12.00 17.23
C VAL A 43 -1.28 -11.89 16.78
N TYR A 44 -0.35 -12.46 17.56
CA TYR A 44 1.07 -12.45 17.21
C TYR A 44 1.38 -13.17 15.90
N TRP A 45 0.87 -14.40 15.74
CA TRP A 45 1.09 -15.21 14.53
C TRP A 45 0.55 -14.52 13.26
N ASN A 46 -0.65 -13.95 13.35
CA ASN A 46 -1.28 -13.25 12.24
C ASN A 46 -0.83 -11.78 12.11
N LYS A 47 0.07 -11.31 12.98
CA LYS A 47 0.51 -9.91 13.07
C LYS A 47 -0.65 -8.91 13.14
N ALA A 48 -1.75 -9.29 13.79
CA ALA A 48 -3.01 -8.54 13.81
C ALA A 48 -3.03 -7.45 14.91
N TYR A 49 -1.93 -6.71 15.07
CA TYR A 49 -1.86 -5.57 15.99
C TYR A 49 -2.27 -4.32 15.22
N PHE A 50 -3.58 -4.09 15.11
CA PHE A 50 -4.11 -2.88 14.49
C PHE A 50 -3.93 -1.71 15.47
N SER A 51 -2.81 -1.02 15.35
CA SER A 51 -2.57 0.25 16.01
C SER A 51 -2.33 1.29 14.94
N LEU A 52 -2.83 2.50 15.15
CA LEU A 52 -2.45 3.63 14.31
C LEU A 52 -0.93 3.85 14.48
N ASP A 53 -0.42 3.83 15.72
CA ASP A 53 1.02 3.96 16.03
C ASP A 53 1.91 2.78 15.59
N ALA A 54 1.39 1.78 14.87
CA ALA A 54 2.18 0.63 14.41
C ALA A 54 3.24 1.04 13.36
N GLY A 55 3.07 2.18 12.69
CA GLY A 55 3.96 2.64 11.63
C GLY A 55 3.97 1.73 10.40
N ASP A 56 2.97 0.86 10.25
CA ASP A 56 2.79 -0.09 9.15
C ASP A 56 2.05 0.49 7.95
N GLY A 57 1.67 1.78 8.03
CA GLY A 57 1.03 2.53 6.95
C GLY A 57 -0.50 2.45 6.93
N ILE A 58 -1.13 1.70 7.85
CA ILE A 58 -2.60 1.60 7.93
C ILE A 58 -3.24 2.98 8.17
N GLU A 59 -2.58 3.85 8.94
CA GLU A 59 -3.01 5.24 9.16
C GLU A 59 -3.14 6.03 7.85
N HIS A 60 -2.20 5.82 6.92
CA HIS A 60 -2.16 6.54 5.65
C HIS A 60 -3.26 6.06 4.71
N GLU A 61 -3.54 4.75 4.71
CA GLU A 61 -4.64 4.17 3.92
C GLU A 61 -6.03 4.54 4.46
N ALA A 62 -6.16 4.72 5.78
CA ALA A 62 -7.42 5.10 6.41
C ALA A 62 -7.79 6.59 6.20
N LEU A 63 -6.80 7.45 5.93
CA LEU A 63 -7.03 8.88 5.72
C LEU A 63 -7.48 9.18 4.29
N PHE A 64 -8.66 9.77 4.15
CA PHE A 64 -9.07 10.40 2.89
C PHE A 64 -8.27 11.69 2.66
N VAL A 65 -7.14 11.59 1.95
CA VAL A 65 -6.34 12.76 1.56
C VAL A 65 -6.96 13.38 0.31
N ALA A 66 -7.86 14.35 0.51
CA ALA A 66 -8.32 15.21 -0.58
C ALA A 66 -7.16 16.10 -1.04
N LEU A 67 -6.78 16.00 -2.32
CA LEU A 67 -5.77 16.89 -2.91
C LEU A 67 -6.23 18.35 -2.82
N SER A 68 -5.32 19.22 -2.41
CA SER A 68 -5.58 20.65 -2.41
C SER A 68 -5.82 21.18 -3.83
N PRO A 69 -6.55 22.30 -3.99
CA PRO A 69 -6.76 22.92 -5.30
C PRO A 69 -5.47 23.24 -6.05
N CYS A 70 -4.39 23.63 -5.34
CA CYS A 70 -3.09 23.88 -5.93
C CYS A 70 -2.46 22.61 -6.51
N GLU A 71 -2.46 21.50 -5.76
CA GLU A 71 -1.94 20.22 -6.24
C GLU A 71 -2.72 19.68 -7.44
N LEU A 72 -4.05 19.87 -7.45
CA LEU A 72 -4.89 19.53 -8.60
C LEU A 72 -4.52 20.36 -9.83
N TYR A 73 -4.23 21.65 -9.64
CA TYR A 73 -3.81 22.54 -10.72
C TYR A 73 -2.42 22.16 -11.25
N GLU A 74 -1.45 21.92 -10.37
CA GLU A 74 -0.10 21.47 -10.75
C GLU A 74 -0.16 20.18 -11.57
N ARG A 75 -0.92 19.17 -11.11
CA ARG A 75 -1.12 17.92 -11.86
C ARG A 75 -1.72 18.15 -13.24
N LYS A 76 -2.68 19.08 -13.37
CA LYS A 76 -3.27 19.44 -14.66
C LYS A 76 -2.24 20.08 -15.59
N VAL A 77 -1.43 21.02 -15.10
CA VAL A 77 -0.38 21.67 -15.87
C VAL A 77 0.66 20.64 -16.34
N THR A 78 1.17 19.80 -15.44
CA THR A 78 2.12 18.74 -15.80
C THR A 78 1.54 17.78 -16.84
N ALA A 79 0.27 17.39 -16.72
CA ALA A 79 -0.38 16.53 -17.70
C ALA A 79 -0.51 17.20 -19.08
N GLN A 80 -0.76 18.52 -19.12
CA GLN A 80 -0.81 19.27 -20.37
C GLN A 80 0.56 19.36 -21.04
N GLU A 81 1.62 19.62 -20.28
CA GLU A 81 3.00 19.67 -20.79
C GLU A 81 3.44 18.31 -21.37
N LEU A 82 3.15 17.22 -20.65
CA LEU A 82 3.42 15.86 -21.14
C LEU A 82 2.65 15.54 -22.42
N ARG A 83 1.40 16.00 -22.52
CA ARG A 83 0.59 15.83 -23.74
C ARG A 83 1.17 16.64 -24.91
N ALA A 84 1.60 17.87 -24.66
CA ALA A 84 2.24 18.70 -25.67
C ALA A 84 3.54 18.05 -26.18
N ALA A 85 4.38 17.54 -25.27
CA ALA A 85 5.60 16.82 -25.62
C ALA A 85 5.34 15.56 -26.44
N LEU A 86 4.28 14.81 -26.10
CA LEU A 86 3.89 13.61 -26.85
C LEU A 86 3.41 13.96 -28.27
N ASN A 87 2.62 15.03 -28.41
CA ASN A 87 2.12 15.50 -29.71
C ASN A 87 3.21 16.09 -30.60
N ALA A 88 4.32 16.57 -30.02
CA ALA A 88 5.48 17.06 -30.76
C ALA A 88 6.36 15.93 -31.33
N LEU A 89 6.12 14.67 -30.94
CA LEU A 89 6.87 13.53 -31.48
C LEU A 89 6.46 13.19 -32.91
N PRO A 90 7.37 12.58 -33.69
CA PRO A 90 6.99 11.93 -34.94
C PRO A 90 5.92 10.85 -34.71
N ASP A 91 4.93 10.74 -35.60
CA ASP A 91 3.77 9.85 -35.47
C ASP A 91 4.09 8.44 -35.00
N THR A 92 5.11 7.80 -35.58
CA THR A 92 5.51 6.43 -35.22
C THR A 92 6.11 6.33 -33.82
N GLN A 93 6.85 7.35 -33.36
CA GLN A 93 7.36 7.39 -32.00
C GLN A 93 6.22 7.68 -31.02
N GLY A 94 5.40 8.69 -31.30
CA GLY A 94 4.26 9.07 -30.47
C GLY A 94 3.27 7.92 -30.27
N ARG A 95 2.87 7.24 -31.35
CA ARG A 95 1.96 6.09 -31.29
C ARG A 95 2.51 4.94 -30.44
N ARG A 96 3.79 4.61 -30.59
CA ARG A 96 4.43 3.52 -29.84
C ARG A 96 4.62 3.87 -28.36
N VAL A 97 4.97 5.12 -28.05
CA VAL A 97 5.07 5.63 -26.66
C VAL A 97 3.68 5.60 -26.01
N TYR A 98 2.65 6.09 -26.69
CA TYR A 98 1.28 6.06 -26.22
C TYR A 98 0.77 4.64 -25.98
N ALA A 99 0.98 3.74 -26.94
CA ALA A 99 0.60 2.34 -26.83
C ALA A 99 1.27 1.65 -25.63
N HIS A 100 2.53 1.94 -25.35
CA HIS A 100 3.26 1.30 -24.26
C HIS A 100 2.88 1.87 -22.88
N TYR A 101 2.90 3.19 -22.72
CA TYR A 101 2.77 3.83 -21.40
C TYR A 101 1.33 4.21 -21.03
N ILE A 102 0.47 4.51 -22.02
CA ILE A 102 -0.92 4.93 -21.75
C ILE A 102 -1.89 3.76 -21.92
N LEU A 103 -1.69 2.93 -22.94
CA LEU A 103 -2.54 1.74 -23.17
C LEU A 103 -2.00 0.47 -22.48
N GLY A 104 -0.78 0.50 -21.93
CA GLY A 104 -0.20 -0.64 -21.21
C GLY A 104 0.22 -1.82 -22.08
N LEU A 105 0.32 -1.65 -23.41
CA LEU A 105 0.72 -2.73 -24.31
C LEU A 105 2.20 -3.05 -24.17
N SER A 106 2.55 -4.32 -24.23
CA SER A 106 3.95 -4.74 -24.26
C SER A 106 4.60 -4.38 -25.60
N LYS A 107 5.92 -4.12 -25.58
CA LYS A 107 6.69 -3.85 -26.81
C LYS A 107 6.57 -5.00 -27.83
N THR A 108 6.35 -6.22 -27.37
CA THR A 108 6.11 -7.42 -28.19
C THR A 108 4.76 -7.42 -28.88
N GLU A 109 3.69 -6.99 -28.20
CA GLU A 109 2.35 -6.88 -28.79
C GLU A 109 2.32 -5.79 -29.85
N ILE A 110 2.94 -4.64 -29.57
CA ILE A 110 3.09 -3.53 -30.53
C ILE A 110 3.86 -4.02 -31.77
N ALA A 111 4.97 -4.72 -31.57
CA ALA A 111 5.80 -5.27 -32.65
C ALA A 111 5.02 -6.26 -33.52
N ARG A 112 4.23 -7.16 -32.90
CA ARG A 112 3.38 -8.11 -33.61
C ARG A 112 2.28 -7.42 -34.40
N ALA A 113 1.63 -6.40 -33.83
CA ALA A 113 0.57 -5.65 -34.50
C ALA A 113 1.09 -4.85 -35.71
N GLU A 114 2.30 -4.28 -35.60
CA GLU A 114 2.91 -3.50 -36.69
C GLU A 114 3.75 -4.36 -37.66
N GLY A 115 3.91 -5.66 -37.41
CA GLY A 115 4.71 -6.56 -38.26
C GLY A 115 6.21 -6.26 -38.26
N VAL A 116 6.73 -5.64 -37.20
CA VAL A 116 8.14 -5.21 -37.08
C VAL A 116 8.89 -5.99 -36.00
N ALA A 117 10.22 -5.96 -36.04
CA ALA A 117 11.03 -6.53 -34.97
C ALA A 117 10.85 -5.75 -33.65
N LYS A 118 10.81 -6.48 -32.52
CA LYS A 118 10.70 -5.89 -31.17
C LYS A 118 11.79 -4.83 -30.90
N SER A 119 13.01 -5.05 -31.38
CA SER A 119 14.13 -4.10 -31.25
C SER A 119 13.79 -2.72 -31.84
N ARG A 120 13.15 -2.69 -33.02
CA ARG A 120 12.73 -1.44 -33.68
C ARG A 120 11.69 -0.67 -32.87
N VAL A 121 10.78 -1.38 -32.19
CA VAL A 121 9.81 -0.77 -31.29
C VAL A 121 10.51 -0.20 -30.05
N SER A 122 11.40 -0.98 -29.42
CA SER A 122 12.19 -0.52 -28.27
C SER A 122 13.00 0.74 -28.59
N GLU A 123 13.79 0.72 -29.66
CA GLU A 123 14.60 1.87 -30.10
C GLU A 123 13.73 3.10 -30.38
N SER A 124 12.57 2.90 -31.01
CA SER A 124 11.64 3.98 -31.33
C SER A 124 11.02 4.61 -30.09
N ILE A 125 10.67 3.80 -29.08
CA ILE A 125 10.14 4.28 -27.81
C ILE A 125 11.22 5.05 -27.06
N GLU A 126 12.43 4.51 -26.96
CA GLU A 126 13.55 5.17 -26.29
C GLU A 126 13.91 6.51 -26.94
N ARG A 127 13.92 6.57 -28.27
CA ARG A 127 14.11 7.84 -28.99
C ARG A 127 12.96 8.82 -28.77
N GLY A 128 11.72 8.32 -28.73
CA GLY A 128 10.54 9.13 -28.40
C GLY A 128 10.66 9.77 -27.01
N LEU A 129 11.04 8.99 -25.99
CA LEU A 129 11.25 9.50 -24.64
C LEU A 129 12.37 10.56 -24.56
N ARG A 130 13.51 10.33 -25.23
CA ARG A 130 14.59 11.35 -25.29
C ARG A 130 14.15 12.63 -25.99
N ASN A 131 13.30 12.53 -27.00
CA ASN A 131 12.76 13.70 -27.70
C ASN A 131 11.75 14.45 -26.83
N MET A 132 10.89 13.75 -26.08
CA MET A 132 10.01 14.38 -25.09
C MET A 132 10.82 15.08 -23.99
N GLU A 133 11.88 14.45 -23.49
CA GLU A 133 12.79 15.06 -22.50
C GLU A 133 13.39 16.37 -23.03
N LYS A 134 13.89 16.37 -24.26
CA LYS A 134 14.43 17.58 -24.90
C LYS A 134 13.37 18.67 -25.08
N PHE A 135 12.15 18.29 -25.48
CA PHE A 135 11.05 19.23 -25.62
C PHE A 135 10.72 19.91 -24.29
N LEU A 136 10.57 19.12 -23.22
CA LEU A 136 10.23 19.63 -21.88
C LEU A 136 11.35 20.52 -21.32
N LYS A 137 12.61 20.14 -21.51
CA LYS A 137 13.78 20.96 -21.10
C LYS A 137 13.91 22.30 -21.83
N ASN A 138 13.33 22.44 -23.02
CA ASN A 138 13.34 23.69 -23.77
C ASN A 138 12.11 24.56 -23.50
N THR A 139 11.08 23.99 -22.87
CA THR A 139 9.80 24.67 -22.57
C THR A 139 9.81 25.27 -21.15
N LEU A 140 10.67 24.73 -20.27
CA LEU A 140 11.02 25.23 -18.94
C LEU A 140 12.19 26.21 -19.01
#